data_AF-A0A8J4WPK1-F1
#
_entry.id   AF-A0A8J4WPK1-F1
#
_cell.length_a   1.000
_cell.length_b   1.000
_cell.length_c   1.000
_cell.angle_alpha   90.00
_cell.angle_beta   90.00
_cell.angle_gamma   90.00
#
_symmetry.space_group_name_H-M   'P 1'
#
loop_
_entity.id
_entity.type
_entity.pdbx_description
1 polymer ?
#
loop_
_entity_poly.entity_id
_entity_poly.type
_entity_poly.pdbx_seq_one_letter_code
_entity_poly.pdbx_strand_id
1 'polypeptide(L)' 'WTYSSSSVYNIINEQKIWTESRQNCSERGADLVIINSREEQEFVNKLRGSTQAWIGLSDRDGENKWKWVDDTTLITG' A
#
# COMPACT_ATOMS: atom_id res chain seq x y z
N TRP A 1 8.92 -11.13 -1.75
CA TRP A 1 9.41 -10.23 -0.69
C TRP A 1 10.72 -9.61 -1.12
N THR A 2 10.82 -8.29 -1.02
CA THR A 2 11.99 -7.48 -1.40
C THR A 2 12.26 -6.50 -0.25
N TYR A 3 13.49 -6.45 0.25
CA TYR A 3 13.88 -5.50 1.30
C TYR A 3 14.26 -4.15 0.69
N SER A 4 13.77 -3.05 1.26
CA SER A 4 14.22 -1.70 0.91
C SER A 4 14.21 -0.80 2.14
N SER A 5 15.35 -0.15 2.38
CA SER A 5 15.64 0.73 3.52
C SER A 5 15.45 0.07 4.89
N SER A 6 14.20 -0.08 5.35
CA SER A 6 13.81 -0.66 6.64
C SER A 6 12.53 -1.51 6.57
N SER A 7 11.97 -1.70 5.37
CA SER A 7 10.67 -2.36 5.16
C SER A 7 10.81 -3.51 4.16
N VAL A 8 9.89 -4.47 4.23
CA VAL A 8 9.83 -5.62 3.31
C VAL A 8 8.56 -5.53 2.48
N TYR A 9 8.71 -5.61 1.17
CA TYR A 9 7.63 -5.39 0.20
C TYR A 9 7.32 -6.68 -0.55
N ASN A 10 6.06 -6.94 -0.85
CA ASN A 10 5.66 -8.06 -1.68
C ASN A 10 4.55 -7.62 -2.64
N ILE A 11 4.67 -7.97 -3.91
CA ILE A 11 3.64 -7.73 -4.92
C ILE A 11 2.78 -8.99 -5.01
N ILE A 12 1.50 -8.86 -4.70
CA ILE A 12 0.51 -9.93 -4.82
C ILE A 12 -0.14 -9.80 -6.20
N ASN A 13 0.03 -10.82 -7.05
CA ASN A 13 -0.46 -10.82 -8.43
C ASN A 13 -1.94 -11.25 -8.57
N GLU A 14 -2.66 -11.39 -7.45
CA GLU A 14 -4.08 -11.75 -7.44
C GLU A 14 -4.94 -10.50 -7.57
N GLN A 15 -5.82 -10.45 -8.57
CA GLN A 15 -6.78 -9.36 -8.70
C GLN A 15 -7.90 -9.52 -7.67
N LYS A 16 -7.94 -8.59 -6.72
CA LYS A 16 -8.91 -8.53 -5.62
C LYS A 16 -9.37 -7.09 -5.44
N ILE A 17 -10.50 -6.87 -4.77
CA ILE A 17 -10.86 -5.52 -4.33
C ILE A 17 -9.95 -5.08 -3.17
N TRP A 18 -9.93 -3.78 -2.86
CA TRP A 18 -9.04 -3.23 -1.82
C TRP A 18 -9.17 -3.99 -0.48
N THR A 19 -10.40 -4.24 -0.03
CA THR A 19 -10.69 -4.95 1.23
C THR A 19 -10.09 -6.35 1.27
N GLU A 20 -10.30 -7.12 0.19
CA GLU A 20 -9.79 -8.48 0.07
C GLU A 20 -8.26 -8.50 -0.09
N SER A 21 -7.69 -7.49 -0.75
CA SER A 21 -6.25 -7.33 -0.90
C SER A 21 -5.59 -7.06 0.45
N ARG A 22 -6.18 -6.18 1.27
CA ARG A 22 -5.74 -5.92 2.65
C ARG A 22 -5.81 -7.18 3.50
N GLN A 23 -6.93 -7.89 3.44
CA GLN A 23 -7.11 -9.16 4.16
C GLN A 23 -6.02 -10.17 3.76
N ASN A 24 -5.72 -10.30 2.47
CA ASN A 24 -4.67 -11.21 2.00
C ASN A 24 -3.27 -10.82 2.47
N CYS A 25 -2.95 -9.52 2.53
CA CYS A 25 -1.70 -9.04 3.15
C CYS A 25 -1.65 -9.42 4.65
N SER A 26 -2.76 -9.20 5.37
CA SER A 26 -2.86 -9.49 6.81
C SER A 26 -2.66 -10.97 7.13
N GLU A 27 -3.28 -11.86 6.34
CA GLU A 27 -3.10 -13.32 6.43
C GLU A 27 -1.64 -13.76 6.20
N ARG A 28 -0.86 -12.95 5.49
CA ARG A 28 0.57 -13.18 5.22
C ARG A 28 1.48 -12.47 6.23
N GLY A 29 0.93 -11.87 7.28
CA GLY A 29 1.68 -11.15 8.32
C GLY A 29 2.18 -9.77 7.89
N ALA A 30 1.53 -9.13 6.92
CA ALA A 30 1.83 -7.77 6.45
C ALA A 30 0.55 -6.92 6.31
N ASP A 31 0.67 -5.68 5.85
CA ASP A 31 -0.46 -4.84 5.44
C ASP A 31 -0.16 -4.23 4.05
N LEU A 32 -1.15 -3.59 3.44
CA LEU A 32 -0.93 -2.83 2.20
C LEU A 32 0.07 -1.69 2.46
N VAL A 33 0.91 -1.40 1.46
CA VAL A 33 2.02 -0.46 1.61
C VAL A 33 1.52 0.96 1.91
N ILE A 34 2.14 1.58 2.92
CA ILE A 34 2.03 3.00 3.22
C ILE A 34 3.20 3.70 2.54
N ILE A 35 2.95 4.85 1.91
CA ILE A 35 4.00 5.60 1.22
C ILE A 35 4.22 6.91 1.94
N ASN A 36 5.37 7.04 2.61
CA ASN A 36 5.71 8.19 3.44
C ASN A 36 6.81 9.08 2.85
N SER A 37 7.44 8.67 1.75
CA SER A 37 8.47 9.46 1.10
C SER A 37 8.43 9.32 -0.43
N ARG A 38 9.07 10.28 -1.11
CA ARG A 38 9.22 10.23 -2.57
C ARG A 38 10.07 9.03 -3.00
N GLU A 39 11.12 8.73 -2.27
CA GLU A 39 12.01 7.60 -2.53
C GLU A 39 11.26 6.26 -2.41
N GLU A 40 10.37 6.15 -1.43
CA GLU A 40 9.49 4.99 -1.27
C GLU A 40 8.50 4.89 -2.43
N GLN A 41 7.88 6.00 -2.84
CA GLN A 41 7.00 6.05 -4.01
C GLN A 41 7.72 5.59 -5.29
N GLU A 42 8.94 6.08 -5.54
CA GLU A 42 9.77 5.70 -6.68
C GLU A 42 10.16 4.21 -6.63
N PHE A 43 10.52 3.71 -5.44
CA PHE A 43 10.82 2.30 -5.23
C PHE A 43 9.61 1.39 -5.52
N VAL A 44 8.43 1.70 -4.96
CA VAL A 44 7.19 0.94 -5.20
C VAL A 44 6.81 0.98 -6.68
N ASN A 45 6.95 2.13 -7.34
CA ASN A 45 6.70 2.26 -8.78
C ASN A 45 7.62 1.38 -9.62
N LYS A 46 8.90 1.27 -9.24
CA LYS A 46 9.87 0.38 -9.90
C LYS A 46 9.55 -1.09 -9.61
N LEU A 47 9.17 -1.42 -8.37
CA LEU A 47 8.88 -2.78 -7.93
C LEU A 47 7.65 -3.37 -8.65
N ARG A 48 6.58 -2.58 -8.81
CA ARG A 48 5.37 -3.02 -9.52
C ARG A 48 5.56 -3.11 -11.05
N GLY A 49 6.56 -2.42 -11.60
CA GLY A 49 6.75 -2.28 -13.04
C GLY A 49 5.53 -1.66 -13.74
N SER A 50 4.99 -2.35 -14.74
CA SER A 50 3.81 -1.92 -15.51
C SER A 50 2.48 -2.40 -14.90
N THR A 51 2.51 -3.14 -13.79
CA THR A 51 1.29 -3.67 -13.16
C THR A 51 0.60 -2.64 -12.28
N GLN A 52 -0.71 -2.79 -12.12
CA GLN A 52 -1.48 -2.08 -11.11
C GLN A 52 -1.50 -2.91 -9.82
N ALA A 53 -1.35 -2.24 -8.69
CA ALA A 53 -1.40 -2.86 -7.37
C ALA A 53 -2.13 -1.94 -6.40
N TRP A 54 -2.89 -2.52 -5.48
CA TRP A 54 -3.47 -1.77 -4.38
C TRP A 54 -2.39 -1.34 -3.39
N ILE A 55 -2.54 -0.14 -2.87
CA ILE A 55 -1.74 0.42 -1.77
C ILE A 55 -2.64 0.68 -0.55
N GLY A 56 -2.05 1.02 0.58
CA GLY A 56 -2.76 1.19 1.84
C GLY A 56 -3.64 2.44 1.93
N LEU A 57 -3.67 3.27 0.89
CA LEU A 57 -4.46 4.50 0.86
C LEU A 57 -5.92 4.20 0.51
N SER A 58 -6.86 4.67 1.34
CA SER A 58 -8.30 4.52 1.08
C SER A 58 -9.14 5.62 1.73
N ASP A 59 -10.34 5.88 1.20
CA ASP A 59 -11.32 6.84 1.70
C ASP A 59 -12.54 6.15 2.35
N ARG A 60 -12.37 4.92 2.83
CA ARG A 60 -13.46 4.04 3.28
C ARG A 60 -14.28 4.58 4.44
N ASP A 61 -13.71 5.49 5.23
CA ASP A 61 -14.40 6.18 6.32
C ASP A 61 -15.38 7.27 5.83
N GLY A 62 -15.37 7.57 4.52
CA GLY A 62 -16.18 8.60 3.90
C GLY A 62 -15.61 10.02 4.04
N GLU A 63 -16.44 10.99 3.66
CA GLU A 63 -16.16 12.44 3.83
C GLU A 63 -14.94 12.98 3.08
N ASN A 64 -14.49 12.33 1.99
CA ASN A 64 -13.28 12.68 1.24
C ASN A 64 -11.99 12.68 2.09
N LYS A 65 -11.97 11.93 3.19
CA LYS A 65 -10.81 11.81 4.08
C LYS A 65 -10.01 10.56 3.73
N TRP A 66 -8.98 10.76 2.92
CA TRP A 66 -8.04 9.69 2.59
C TRP A 66 -7.17 9.36 3.81
N LYS A 67 -7.12 8.07 4.16
CA LYS A 67 -6.31 7.53 5.24
C LYS A 67 -5.51 6.32 4.78
N TRP A 68 -4.38 6.12 5.44
CA TRP A 68 -3.57 4.93 5.31
C TRP A 68 -4.10 3.81 6.21
N VAL A 69 -3.62 2.58 6.00
CA VAL A 69 -4.02 1.40 6.78
C VAL A 69 -3.61 1.46 8.26
N ASP A 70 -2.73 2.39 8.64
CA ASP A 70 -2.33 2.69 10.03
C ASP A 70 -3.13 3.84 10.67
N ASP A 71 -4.26 4.22 10.05
CA ASP A 71 -5.16 5.31 10.47
C ASP A 71 -4.58 6.72 10.36
N THR A 72 -3.38 6.89 9.78
CA THR A 72 -2.84 8.22 9.51
C THR A 72 -3.53 8.88 8.32
N THR A 73 -3.82 10.19 8.43
CA THR A 73 -4.42 10.97 7.36
C THR A 73 -3.39 11.28 6.27
N LEU A 74 -3.79 11.22 5.01
CA LEU A 74 -2.96 11.67 3.90
C LEU A 74 -2.59 13.15 4.07
N ILE A 75 -1.29 13.43 4.16
CA ILE A 75 -0.77 14.80 4.13
C ILE A 75 -0.40 15.14 2.69
N THR A 76 -1.10 16.11 2.10
CA THR A 76 -0.73 16.69 0.81
C THR A 76 0.19 17.89 1.06
N GLY A 77 1.44 17.78 0.62
CA GLY A 77 2.43 18.87 0.66
C GLY A 77 2.43 19.70 -0.62
#